data_AF-A0A1Q7RQD9-F1
#
_entry.id   AF-A0A1Q7RQD9-F1
#
_cell.length_a   1.000
_cell.length_b   1.000
_cell.length_c   1.000
_cell.angle_alpha   90.00
_cell.angle_beta   90.00
_cell.angle_gamma   90.00
#
_symmetry.space_group_name_H-M   'P 1'
#
loop_
_entity.id
_entity.type
_entity.pdbx_description
1 polymer ?
#
loop_
_entity_poly.entity_id
_entity_poly.type
_entity_poly.pdbx_seq_one_letter_code
_entity_poly.pdbx_strand_id
1 'polypeptide(L)'
;MANVPAIAVQASVGLKLPPESIESYLKTNIHYYLGSEERRGLELFFRQVQQLGLAPGRRPVRFRDPLEWERVPAPSMPVRRAVE
;
A
#
# COMPACT_ATOMS: atom_id res chain seq x y z
N MET A 1 10.01 8.78 9.53
CA MET A 1 10.48 7.58 8.81
C MET A 1 9.76 6.37 9.37
N ALA A 2 9.22 5.49 8.51
CA ALA A 2 8.53 4.28 8.96
C ALA A 2 9.53 3.27 9.56
N ASN A 3 9.19 2.67 10.70
CA ASN A 3 9.99 1.64 11.34
C ASN A 3 9.64 0.28 10.73
N VAL A 4 10.30 -0.08 9.62
CA VAL A 4 10.03 -1.31 8.87
C VAL A 4 10.16 -2.58 9.73
N PRO A 5 11.20 -2.74 10.58
CA PRO A 5 11.26 -3.87 11.52
C PRO A 5 10.04 -3.99 12.42
N ALA A 6 9.58 -2.88 13.01
CA ALA A 6 8.39 -2.89 13.88
C ALA A 6 7.11 -3.28 13.10
N ILE A 7 6.96 -2.79 11.87
CA ILE A 7 5.84 -3.15 10.98
C ILE A 7 5.88 -4.65 10.66
N ALA A 8 7.06 -5.20 10.37
CA ALA A 8 7.22 -6.60 10.05
C ALA A 8 6.87 -7.52 11.23
N VAL A 9 7.31 -7.17 12.44
CA VAL A 9 6.94 -7.89 13.67
C VAL A 9 5.43 -7.86 13.89
N GLN A 10 4.79 -6.69 13.76
CA GLN A 10 3.34 -6.58 13.93
C GLN A 10 2.57 -7.38 12.87
N ALA A 11 2.99 -7.34 11.61
CA ALA A 11 2.32 -8.03 10.51
C ALA A 11 2.48 -9.57 10.57
N SER A 12 3.60 -10.05 11.13
CA SER A 12 3.91 -11.49 11.22
C SER A 12 2.81 -12.31 11.90
N VAL A 13 2.18 -11.75 12.94
CA VAL A 13 1.12 -12.42 13.70
C VAL A 13 -0.11 -12.69 12.83
N GLY A 14 -0.53 -11.69 12.05
CA GLY A 14 -1.71 -11.80 11.19
C GLY A 14 -1.46 -12.63 9.94
N LEU A 15 -0.27 -12.49 9.34
CA LEU A 15 0.10 -13.17 8.10
C LEU A 15 0.62 -14.59 8.32
N LYS A 16 0.98 -14.95 9.56
CA LYS A 16 1.62 -16.24 9.91
C LYS A 16 2.88 -16.49 9.08
N LEU A 17 3.67 -15.44 8.87
CA LEU A 17 4.94 -15.46 8.15
C LEU A 17 6.06 -14.97 9.06
N PRO A 18 7.31 -15.43 8.86
CA PRO A 18 8.44 -14.93 9.64
C PRO A 18 8.65 -13.41 9.45
N PRO A 19 8.89 -12.65 10.53
CA PRO A 19 9.13 -11.20 10.44
C PRO A 19 10.24 -10.83 9.46
N GLU A 20 11.32 -11.60 9.40
CA GLU A 20 12.45 -11.38 8.51
C GLU A 20 12.07 -11.46 7.02
N SER A 21 11.16 -12.38 6.66
CA SER A 21 10.65 -12.51 5.30
C SER A 21 9.79 -11.30 4.92
N ILE A 22 8.97 -10.82 5.86
CA ILE A 22 8.15 -9.62 5.65
C ILE A 22 9.05 -8.38 5.54
N GLU A 23 10.03 -8.24 6.42
CA GLU A 23 10.97 -7.12 6.40
C GLU A 23 11.75 -7.08 5.08
N SER A 24 12.28 -8.22 4.64
CA SER A 24 12.94 -8.32 3.34
C SER A 24 12.00 -7.87 2.23
N TYR A 25 10.78 -8.41 2.17
CA TYR A 25 9.82 -8.06 1.14
C TYR A 25 9.52 -6.55 1.10
N LEU A 26 9.30 -5.93 2.26
CA LEU A 26 9.03 -4.49 2.36
C LEU A 26 10.23 -3.64 1.91
N LYS A 27 11.47 -4.09 2.16
CA LYS A 27 12.68 -3.35 1.79
C LYS A 27 13.10 -3.54 0.34
N THR A 28 12.93 -4.75 -0.19
CA THR A 28 13.57 -5.14 -1.46
C THR A 28 12.60 -5.32 -2.61
N ASN A 29 11.31 -5.53 -2.35
CA ASN A 29 10.34 -5.88 -3.40
C ASN A 29 9.28 -4.79 -3.63
N ILE A 30 9.12 -3.85 -2.70
CA ILE A 30 8.13 -2.78 -2.81
C ILE A 30 8.80 -1.45 -3.17
N HIS A 31 8.38 -0.86 -4.28
CA HIS A 31 8.73 0.49 -4.67
C HIS A 31 7.64 1.46 -4.18
N TYR A 32 7.95 2.27 -3.17
CA TYR A 32 6.99 3.19 -2.53
C TYR A 32 6.80 4.52 -3.26
N TYR A 33 7.54 4.74 -4.35
CA TYR A 33 7.48 5.96 -5.14
C TYR A 33 6.72 5.69 -6.43
N LEU A 34 5.87 6.63 -6.83
CA LEU A 34 5.23 6.60 -8.14
C LEU A 34 6.00 7.53 -9.08
N GLY A 35 7.20 7.12 -9.50
CA GLY A 35 8.13 7.86 -10.34
C GLY A 35 7.75 7.84 -11.83
N SER A 36 8.69 8.23 -12.70
CA SER A 36 8.45 8.26 -14.15
C SER A 36 8.22 6.86 -14.72
N GLU A 37 9.04 5.89 -14.32
CA GLU A 37 8.96 4.51 -14.81
C GLU A 37 7.68 3.83 -14.33
N GLU A 38 7.31 3.99 -13.05
CA GLU A 38 6.06 3.43 -12.54
C GLU A 38 4.83 4.06 -13.21
N ARG A 39 4.87 5.37 -13.50
CA ARG A 39 3.80 6.04 -14.27
C ARG A 39 3.70 5.51 -15.69
N ARG A 40 4.83 5.25 -16.34
CA ARG A 40 4.88 4.67 -17.69
C ARG A 40 4.30 3.26 -17.69
N GLY A 41 4.71 2.42 -16.74
CA GLY A 41 4.15 1.07 -16.57
C GLY A 41 2.63 1.09 -16.36
N LEU A 42 2.16 2.02 -15.52
CA LEU A 42 0.73 2.21 -15.27
C LEU A 42 -0.04 2.63 -16.54
N GLU A 43 0.53 3.52 -17.35
CA GLU A 43 -0.07 3.92 -18.63
C GLU A 43 -0.18 2.74 -19.61
N LEU A 44 0.90 1.94 -19.73
CA LEU A 44 0.91 0.75 -20.56
C LEU A 44 -0.16 -0.25 -20.13
N PHE A 45 -0.28 -0.50 -18.82
CA PHE A 45 -1.30 -1.38 -18.26
C PHE A 45 -2.71 -0.91 -18.65
N PHE A 46 -3.04 0.37 -18.40
CA PHE A 46 -4.37 0.90 -18.72
C PHE A 46 -4.69 0.84 -20.21
N ARG A 47 -3.70 1.10 -21.07
CA ARG A 47 -3.88 0.99 -22.52
C ARG A 47 -4.21 -0.45 -22.93
N GLN A 48 -3.50 -1.43 -22.38
CA GLN A 48 -3.72 -2.85 -22.71
C GLN A 48 -5.10 -3.33 -22.25
N VAL A 49 -5.49 -3.05 -21.00
CA VAL A 49 -6.80 -3.47 -20.50
C VAL A 49 -7.96 -2.80 -21.23
N GLN A 50 -7.76 -1.55 -21.69
CA GLN A 50 -8.75 -0.85 -22.52
C GLN A 50 -8.89 -1.52 -23.89
N GLN A 51 -7.79 -1.87 -24.54
CA GLN A 51 -7.80 -2.58 -25.82
C GLN A 51 -8.49 -3.95 -25.73
N LEU A 52 -8.38 -4.61 -24.57
CA LEU A 52 -9.05 -5.87 -24.28
C LEU A 52 -10.51 -5.71 -23.81
N GLY A 53 -11.01 -4.48 -23.66
CA GLY A 53 -12.37 -4.22 -23.16
C GLY A 53 -12.59 -4.58 -21.68
N LEU A 54 -11.53 -4.79 -20.91
CA LEU A 54 -11.59 -5.21 -19.49
C LEU A 54 -11.83 -4.06 -18.52
N ALA A 55 -11.43 -2.85 -18.90
CA ALA A 55 -11.63 -1.65 -18.11
C ALA A 55 -11.77 -0.41 -18.99
N PRO A 56 -12.51 0.63 -18.55
CA PRO A 56 -12.39 1.94 -19.17
C PRO A 56 -10.94 2.41 -19.06
N GLY A 57 -10.45 3.12 -20.07
CA GLY A 57 -9.07 3.61 -20.13
C GLY A 57 -8.64 4.44 -18.92
N ARG A 58 -7.36 4.86 -18.91
CA ARG A 58 -6.73 5.50 -17.75
C ARG A 58 -7.55 6.66 -17.19
N ARG A 59 -7.88 6.60 -15.90
CA ARG A 59 -8.29 7.78 -15.12
C ARG A 59 -7.04 8.53 -14.61
N PRO A 60 -7.06 9.88 -14.55
CA PRO A 60 -5.96 10.64 -13.98
C PRO A 60 -5.70 10.22 -12.53
N VAL A 61 -4.43 9.93 -12.20
CA VAL A 61 -4.01 9.71 -10.80
C VAL A 61 -4.12 11.03 -10.07
N ARG A 62 -4.83 11.03 -8.94
CA ARG A 62 -4.92 12.18 -8.02
C ARG A 62 -4.11 11.87 -6.78
N PHE A 63 -3.12 12.70 -6.49
CA PHE A 63 -2.42 12.66 -5.21
C PHE A 63 -3.24 13.47 -4.22
N ARG A 64 -3.38 12.96 -2.99
CA ARG A 64 -3.90 13.79 -1.90
C ARG A 64 -2.91 14.88 -1.58
N ASP A 65 -3.42 16.03 -1.16
CA ASP A 65 -2.59 17.07 -0.59
C ASP A 65 -1.95 16.53 0.71
N PRO A 66 -0.65 16.75 0.95
CA PRO A 66 -0.04 16.42 2.23
C PRO A 66 -0.87 16.93 3.41
N LEU A 67 -1.41 18.15 3.39
CA LEU A 67 -2.16 18.68 4.53
C LEU A 67 -3.53 18.00 4.77
N GLU A 68 -3.96 17.10 3.89
CA GLU A 68 -5.13 16.25 4.11
C GLU A 68 -4.83 15.02 5.00
N TRP A 69 -3.56 14.63 5.22
CA TRP A 69 -3.20 13.45 6.03
C TRP A 69 -3.45 13.65 7.53
N GLU A 70 -3.36 14.88 8.03
CA GLU A 70 -3.56 15.23 9.45
C GLU A 70 -5.02 15.19 9.90
N ARG A 71 -5.98 15.15 8.98
CA ARG A 71 -7.42 15.07 9.30
C ARG A 71 -7.97 13.65 9.31
N VAL A 72 -7.13 12.64 9.04
CA VAL A 72 -7.54 11.24 9.20
C VAL A 72 -7.59 10.95 10.70
N PRO A 73 -8.78 10.75 11.31
CA PRO A 73 -8.82 10.32 12.70
C PRO A 73 -8.03 9.02 12.82
N ALA A 74 -7.20 8.92 13.88
CA ALA A 74 -6.43 7.72 14.15
C ALA A 74 -7.32 6.48 13.97
N PRO A 75 -6.86 5.42 13.27
CA PRO A 75 -7.66 4.22 13.11
C PRO A 75 -8.03 3.76 14.52
N SER A 76 -9.33 3.79 14.84
CA SER A 76 -9.85 3.28 16.09
C SER A 76 -9.47 1.81 16.18
N MET A 77 -8.41 1.52 16.93
CA MET A 77 -8.05 0.16 17.31
C MET A 77 -9.31 -0.50 17.87
N PRO A 78 -9.77 -1.66 17.34
CA PRO A 78 -10.92 -2.33 17.91
C PRO A 78 -10.54 -2.69 19.35
N VAL A 79 -11.19 -2.02 20.31
CA VAL A 79 -11.10 -2.35 21.73
C VAL A 79 -11.60 -3.79 21.85
N ARG A 80 -10.69 -4.73 22.15
CA ARG A 80 -11.09 -6.09 22.52
C ARG A 80 -11.96 -5.96 23.76
N ARG A 81 -13.28 -6.10 23.62
CA ARG A 81 -14.17 -6.27 24.76
C ARG A 81 -13.71 -7.55 25.47
N ALA A 82 -13.20 -7.39 26.69
CA ALA A 82 -13.15 -8.48 27.64
C ALA A 82 -14.61 -8.92 27.88
N VAL A 83 -14.86 -10.20 27.64
CA VAL A 83 -16.15 -10.82 27.97
C VAL A 83 -16.01 -11.25 29.42
N GLU A 84 -16.83 -10.65 30.29
CA GLU A 84 -17.08 -11.14 31.66
C GLU A 84 -17.96 -12.39 31.64
#